data_AF-A0A3M1NUL9-F1
#
_entry.id   AF-A0A3M1NUL9-F1
#
_cell.length_a   1.000
_cell.length_b   1.000
_cell.length_c   1.000
_cell.angle_alpha   90.00
_cell.angle_beta   90.00
_cell.angle_gamma   90.00
#
_symmetry.space_group_name_H-M   'P 1'
#
loop_
_entity.id
_entity.type
_entity.pdbx_description
1 polymer ?
#
loop_
_entity_poly.entity_id
_entity_poly.type
_entity_poly.pdbx_seq_one_letter_code
_entity_poly.pdbx_strand_id
1 'polypeptide(L)' 'MRVKIRDIVDAFDCQTDETTVYLNRRTGVIVAISEMEFFAAREKKSLDGYPEWQRENIEIAREILDDEDKGEVYV' A
#
# COMPACT_ATOMS: atom_id res chain seq x y z
N MET A 1 -6.99 -3.81 -19.12
CA MET A 1 -6.94 -2.76 -18.10
C MET A 1 -5.78 -1.84 -18.45
N ARG A 2 -5.99 -0.52 -18.62
CA ARG A 2 -4.90 0.43 -18.95
C ARG A 2 -4.70 1.34 -17.75
N VAL A 3 -3.70 1.03 -16.94
CA VAL A 3 -3.19 1.94 -15.92
C VAL A 3 -2.54 3.10 -16.67
N LYS A 4 -2.93 4.35 -16.38
CA LYS A 4 -2.28 5.49 -17.02
C LYS A 4 -0.92 5.63 -16.36
N ILE A 5 0.13 5.62 -17.17
CA ILE A 5 1.52 5.86 -16.72
C ILE A 5 1.63 7.14 -15.88
N ARG A 6 0.73 8.11 -16.08
CA ARG A 6 0.71 9.35 -15.29
C ARG A 6 0.34 9.15 -13.82
N ASP A 7 -0.55 8.21 -13.50
CA ASP A 7 -0.86 7.89 -12.11
C ASP A 7 0.35 7.22 -11.42
N ILE A 8 1.17 6.48 -12.19
CA ILE A 8 2.44 5.89 -11.72
C ILE A 8 3.46 6.98 -11.42
N VAL A 9 3.57 7.98 -12.30
CA VAL A 9 4.53 9.08 -12.12
C VAL A 9 4.14 9.97 -10.93
N ASP A 10 2.86 10.30 -10.75
CA ASP A 10 2.41 11.12 -9.61
C ASP A 10 2.62 10.40 -8.27
N ALA A 11 2.46 9.08 -8.23
CA ALA A 11 2.76 8.28 -7.04
C ALA A 11 4.27 8.16 -6.76
N PHE A 12 5.10 8.15 -7.81
CA PHE A 12 6.55 8.11 -7.69
C PHE A 12 7.14 9.47 -7.25
N ASP A 13 6.49 10.57 -7.60
CA ASP A 13 6.89 11.92 -7.18
C ASP A 13 6.61 12.19 -5.68
N CYS A 14 5.65 11.46 -5.10
CA CYS A 14 5.36 11.46 -3.66
C CYS A 14 6.17 10.42 -2.87
N GLN A 15 7.04 9.65 -3.53
CA GLN A 15 7.86 8.62 -2.90
C GLN A 15 8.97 9.30 -2.08
N THR A 16 8.75 9.43 -0.77
CA THR A 16 9.82 9.71 0.19
C THR A 16 10.47 8.39 0.62
N ASP A 17 11.72 8.42 1.08
CA ASP A 17 12.50 7.22 1.52
C ASP A 17 11.75 6.31 2.53
N GLU A 18 10.69 6.82 3.19
CA GLU A 18 9.92 6.11 4.21
C GLU A 18 8.64 5.44 3.67
N THR A 19 8.33 5.57 2.37
CA THR A 19 7.12 5.04 1.74
C THR A 19 7.41 4.19 0.52
N THR A 20 6.91 2.95 0.52
CA THR A 20 6.96 2.04 -0.61
C THR A 20 5.66 2.12 -1.40
N VAL A 21 5.77 2.28 -2.71
CA VAL A 21 4.62 2.35 -3.61
C VAL A 21 4.36 0.97 -4.20
N TYR A 22 3.13 0.48 -4.09
CA TYR A 22 2.68 -0.79 -4.65
C TYR A 22 1.61 -0.54 -5.70
N LEU A 23 1.64 -1.35 -6.76
CA LEU A 23 0.57 -1.38 -7.76
C LEU A 23 -0.33 -2.58 -7.51
N ASN A 24 -1.61 -2.33 -7.23
CA ASN A 24 -2.62 -3.38 -7.21
C ASN A 24 -2.90 -3.82 -8.66
N ARG A 25 -2.47 -5.03 -9.02
CA ARG A 25 -2.66 -5.59 -10.38
C ARG A 25 -4.11 -5.91 -10.71
N ARG A 26 -4.96 -6.11 -9.70
CA ARG A 26 -6.38 -6.47 -9.89
C ARG A 26 -7.23 -5.25 -10.22
N THR A 27 -6.94 -4.11 -9.61
CA THR A 27 -7.71 -2.86 -9.81
C THR A 27 -6.99 -1.85 -10.70
N GLY A 28 -5.66 -1.94 -10.80
CA GLY A 28 -4.82 -0.94 -11.46
C GLY A 28 -4.64 0.33 -10.64
N VAL A 29 -4.94 0.28 -9.34
CA VAL A 29 -4.77 1.41 -8.41
C VAL A 29 -3.40 1.32 -7.76
N ILE A 30 -2.79 2.48 -7.54
CA ILE A 30 -1.48 2.60 -6.91
C ILE A 30 -1.68 3.07 -5.48
N VAL A 31 -0.99 2.43 -4.57
CA VAL A 31 -1.09 2.65 -3.13
C VAL A 31 0.31 2.92 -2.60
N ALA A 32 0.45 3.95 -1.77
CA ALA A 32 1.71 4.26 -1.11
C ALA A 32 1.57 3.88 0.36
N ILE A 33 2.41 2.94 0.80
CA ILE A 33 2.40 2.37 2.15
C ILE A 33 3.74 2.65 2.81
N SER A 34 3.74 3.25 4.00
CA SER A 34 4.94 3.48 4.78
C SER A 34 5.33 2.26 5.61
N GLU A 35 6.59 2.23 6.05
CA GLU A 35 7.05 1.21 7.01
C GLU A 35 6.25 1.22 8.31
N MET A 36 5.72 2.39 8.72
CA MET A 36 4.87 2.48 9.92
C MET A 36 3.54 1.74 9.74
N GLU A 37 2.92 1.82 8.56
CA GLU A 37 1.71 1.06 8.28
C GLU A 37 1.98 -0.44 8.21
N PHE A 38 3.10 -0.87 7.62
CA PHE A 38 3.53 -2.27 7.65
C PHE A 38 3.78 -2.77 9.07
N PHE A 39 4.41 -1.96 9.91
CA PHE A 39 4.64 -2.30 11.31
C PHE A 39 3.31 -2.46 12.07
N ALA A 40 2.38 -1.52 11.88
CA ALA A 40 1.05 -1.59 12.50
C ALA A 40 0.25 -2.81 12.00
N ALA A 41 0.32 -3.12 10.71
CA ALA A 41 -0.27 -4.29 10.08
C ALA A 41 0.27 -5.60 10.69
N ARG A 42 1.59 -5.71 10.85
CA ARG A 42 2.27 -6.89 11.39
C ARG A 42 2.00 -7.11 12.87
N GLU A 43 2.06 -6.04 13.67
CA GLU A 43 1.78 -6.06 15.10
C GLU A 43 0.28 -6.19 15.43
N LYS A 44 -0.59 -6.18 14.40
CA LYS A 44 -2.05 -6.17 14.54
C LYS A 44 -2.52 -5.08 15.51
N LYS A 45 -1.87 -3.91 15.47
CA LYS A 45 -2.21 -2.78 16.33
C LYS A 45 -3.62 -2.28 16.03
N SER A 46 -4.31 -1.77 17.06
CA SER A 46 -5.65 -1.20 16.90
C SER A 46 -5.63 0.01 15.96
N LEU A 47 -6.57 0.02 15.03
CA LEU A 47 -6.77 1.08 14.03
C LEU A 47 -7.59 2.26 14.56
N ASP A 48 -8.14 2.17 15.77
CA ASP A 48 -9.05 3.16 16.37
C ASP A 48 -8.45 4.57 16.48
N GLY A 49 -7.12 4.69 16.61
CA GLY A 49 -6.42 5.98 16.72
C GLY A 49 -6.02 6.62 15.38
N TYR A 50 -6.22 5.91 14.27
CA TYR A 50 -5.71 6.32 12.96
C TYR A 50 -6.79 7.02 12.12
N PRO A 51 -6.43 7.99 11.26
CA PRO A 51 -7.32 8.53 10.24
C PRO A 51 -7.81 7.44 9.26
N GLU A 52 -8.98 7.61 8.66
CA GLU A 52 -9.59 6.62 7.75
C GLU A 52 -8.65 6.21 6.60
N TRP A 53 -8.03 7.19 5.92
CA TRP A 53 -7.04 6.94 4.87
C TRP A 53 -5.84 6.11 5.34
N GLN A 54 -5.46 6.26 6.61
CA GLN A 54 -4.35 5.50 7.19
C GLN A 54 -4.79 4.09 7.60
N ARG A 55 -6.05 3.90 8.00
CA ARG A 55 -6.62 2.58 8.25
C ARG A 55 -6.69 1.76 6.96
N GLU A 56 -7.16 2.38 5.88
CA GLU A 56 -7.17 1.76 4.55
C GLU A 56 -5.76 1.33 4.14
N ASN A 57 -4.75 2.20 4.32
CA ASN A 57 -3.36 1.83 4.05
C ASN A 57 -2.87 0.66 4.91
N ILE A 58 -3.20 0.61 6.21
CA ILE A 58 -2.80 -0.51 7.07
C ILE A 58 -3.51 -1.81 6.66
N GLU A 59 -4.77 -1.76 6.22
CA GLU A 59 -5.47 -2.94 5.68
C GLU A 59 -4.82 -3.43 4.38
N ILE A 60 -4.50 -2.52 3.47
CA ILE A 60 -3.77 -2.84 2.23
C ILE A 60 -2.39 -3.42 2.56
N ALA A 61 -1.67 -2.85 3.53
CA ALA A 61 -0.38 -3.36 4.00
C ALA A 61 -0.48 -4.81 4.51
N ARG A 62 -1.57 -5.15 5.21
CA ARG A 62 -1.84 -6.55 5.65
C ARG A 62 -2.09 -7.46 4.47
N GLU A 63 -2.80 -6.98 3.45
CA GLU A 63 -3.06 -7.72 2.22
C GLU A 63 -1.77 -7.95 1.44
N ILE A 64 -0.90 -6.95 1.35
CA ILE A 64 0.44 -7.05 0.75
C ILE A 64 1.31 -8.05 1.52
N LEU A 65 1.29 -8.06 2.85
CA LEU A 65 2.05 -9.02 3.65
C LEU A 65 1.56 -10.47 3.45
N ASP A 66 0.25 -10.69 3.27
CA ASP A 66 -0.28 -12.02 2.93
C ASP A 66 0.02 -12.41 1.48
N ASP A 67 0.07 -11.42 0.58
CA ASP A 67 0.45 -11.60 -0.81
C ASP A 67 1.96 -11.69 -1.00
N GLU A 68 2.83 -11.20 -0.11
CA GLU A 68 4.29 -11.33 -0.23
C GLU A 68 4.72 -12.82 -0.30
N ASP A 69 3.94 -13.69 0.33
CA ASP A 69 4.13 -15.15 0.28
C ASP A 69 3.69 -15.76 -1.06
N LYS A 70 2.82 -15.07 -1.83
CA LYS A 70 2.19 -15.56 -3.09
C LYS A 70 2.64 -14.81 -4.34
N GLY A 71 2.95 -13.51 -4.26
CA GLY A 71 3.37 -12.62 -5.32
C GLY A 71 2.36 -12.43 -6.45
N GLU A 72 1.05 -12.48 -6.19
CA GLU A 72 0.01 -12.55 -7.25
C GLU A 72 -0.76 -11.23 -7.43
N VAL A 73 -0.90 -10.41 -6.37
CA VAL A 73 -1.84 -9.28 -6.34
C VAL A 73 -1.14 -7.92 -6.39
N TYR A 74 -0.04 -7.74 -5.65
CA TYR A 74 0.70 -6.47 -5.58
C TYR A 74 2.08 -6.61 -6.24
N VAL A 75 2.57 -5.56 -6.93
CA VAL A 75 3.95 -5.46 -7.46
C VAL A 75 4.61 -4.16 -7.08
#